data_AF-A0AAP1C3P7-F1
#
_entry.id   AF-A0AAP1C3P7-F1
#
_cell.length_a   1.000
_cell.length_b   1.000
_cell.length_c   1.000
_cell.angle_alpha   90.00
_cell.angle_beta   90.00
_cell.angle_gamma   90.00
#
_symmetry.space_group_name_H-M   'P 1'
#
loop_
_entity.id
_entity.type
_entity.pdbx_description
1 polymer ?
#
loop_
_entity_poly.entity_id
_entity_poly.type
_entity_poly.pdbx_seq_one_letter_code
_entity_poly.pdbx_strand_id
1 'polypeptide(L)'
;MTLPPTAIAATSLEDESRAAQTRLRRRRQLIIGLRIAVLVVVLGGWELAARLKWIDPFFFSMPSLIFEQILDWFVNGTSQGPLLTQVWVTLEETAIGFLIGSVAGVICGIVLGRNKLMADVFGLYIQIANSIPRVVLGSVFVIALGLGMASKIALAVVMVFFVVFGNAFQGVREADRYLIANAQILGASRRQITTSVVIPSALSWILASLHVSFGFALVGAVVGEFLGSKQGIGLLISTAQGAFNASGVFAAMIVLAVVALAADYLLTWLEKRLLKWRPAAF
;
A
#
# COMPACT_ATOMS: atom_id res chain seq x y z
N MET A 1 15.68 42.34 47.62
CA MET A 1 14.90 41.10 47.79
C MET A 1 15.26 40.18 46.62
N THR A 2 16.33 39.41 46.76
CA THR A 2 16.91 38.55 45.71
C THR A 2 16.17 37.21 45.72
N LEU A 3 15.54 36.86 44.60
CA LEU A 3 14.89 35.55 44.45
C LEU A 3 15.92 34.43 44.64
N PRO A 4 15.56 33.29 45.26
CA PRO A 4 16.48 32.18 45.47
C PRO A 4 17.00 31.62 44.12
N PRO A 5 18.25 31.12 44.06
CA PRO A 5 18.90 30.68 42.82
C PRO A 5 18.15 29.56 42.06
N THR A 6 17.28 28.81 42.73
CA THR A 6 16.39 27.81 42.13
C THR A 6 15.26 28.42 41.29
N ALA A 7 14.80 29.63 41.62
CA ALA A 7 13.75 30.32 40.86
C ALA A 7 14.27 30.89 39.53
N ILE A 8 15.53 31.34 39.48
CA ILE A 8 16.18 31.89 38.27
C ILE A 8 16.46 30.77 37.25
N ALA A 9 16.85 29.58 37.72
CA ALA A 9 17.05 28.41 36.86
C ALA A 9 15.74 27.86 36.30
N ALA A 10 14.64 27.93 37.06
CA ALA A 10 13.32 27.52 36.59
C ALA A 10 12.79 28.46 35.49
N THR A 11 12.95 29.78 35.64
CA THR A 11 12.50 30.76 34.64
C THR A 11 13.31 30.68 33.34
N SER A 12 14.63 30.43 33.39
CA SER A 12 15.45 30.26 32.18
C SER A 12 15.06 29.01 31.38
N LEU A 13 14.72 27.90 32.05
CA LEU A 13 14.27 26.68 31.40
C LEU A 13 12.88 26.85 30.76
N GLU A 14 11.99 27.60 31.42
CA GLU A 14 10.68 27.95 30.85
C GLU A 14 10.81 28.81 29.59
N ASP A 15 11.69 29.82 29.59
CA ASP A 15 11.92 30.68 28.43
C ASP A 15 12.58 29.94 27.26
N GLU A 16 13.56 29.07 27.53
CA GLU A 16 14.16 28.19 26.52
C GLU A 16 13.14 27.20 25.93
N SER A 17 12.27 26.63 26.76
CA SER A 17 11.21 25.72 26.30
C SER A 17 10.18 26.45 25.41
N ARG A 18 9.81 27.69 25.75
CA ARG A 18 8.92 28.55 24.93
C ARG A 18 9.58 28.93 23.60
N ALA A 19 10.87 29.26 23.61
CA ALA A 19 11.65 29.54 22.40
C ALA A 19 11.79 28.30 21.50
N ALA A 20 11.95 27.11 22.08
CA ALA A 20 11.98 25.85 21.33
C ALA A 20 10.61 25.51 20.72
N GLN A 21 9.51 25.66 21.48
CA GLN A 21 8.15 25.41 21.00
C GLN A 21 7.75 26.36 19.87
N THR A 22 8.12 27.64 19.96
CA THR A 22 7.87 28.62 18.88
C THR A 22 8.66 28.30 17.61
N ARG A 23 9.92 27.87 17.72
CA ARG A 23 10.72 27.38 16.58
C ARG A 23 10.08 26.14 15.91
N LEU A 24 9.59 25.18 16.70
CA LEU A 24 8.90 24.00 16.18
C LEU A 24 7.57 24.35 15.47
N ARG A 25 6.76 25.26 16.04
CA ARG A 25 5.53 25.75 15.40
C ARG A 25 5.83 26.48 14.09
N ARG A 26 6.83 27.36 14.07
CA ARG A 26 7.26 28.09 12.87
C ARG A 26 7.76 27.13 11.78
N ARG A 27 8.56 26.12 12.15
CA ARG A 27 9.02 25.07 11.22
C ARG A 27 7.85 24.26 10.67
N ARG A 28 6.87 23.88 11.51
CA ARG A 28 5.66 23.17 11.06
C ARG A 28 4.83 24.01 10.09
N GLN A 29 4.61 25.29 10.39
CA GLN A 29 3.91 26.22 9.51
C GLN A 29 4.65 26.42 8.18
N LEU A 30 5.97 26.56 8.22
CA LEU A 30 6.80 26.63 7.02
C LEU A 30 6.66 25.36 6.17
N ILE A 31 6.72 24.17 6.79
CA ILE A 31 6.55 22.90 6.07
C ILE A 31 5.16 22.81 5.43
N ILE A 32 4.10 23.20 6.14
CA ILE A 32 2.73 23.20 5.59
C ILE A 32 2.64 24.20 4.43
N GLY A 33 3.18 25.41 4.60
CA GLY A 33 3.23 26.43 3.56
C GLY A 33 3.98 25.96 2.31
N LEU A 34 5.13 25.32 2.48
CA LEU A 34 5.90 24.74 1.37
C LEU A 34 5.15 23.60 0.67
N ARG A 35 4.46 22.72 1.41
CA ARG A 35 3.64 21.65 0.82
C ARG A 35 2.49 22.21 -0.02
N ILE A 36 1.79 23.23 0.48
CA ILE A 36 0.72 23.92 -0.25
C ILE A 36 1.32 24.64 -1.48
N ALA A 37 2.45 25.32 -1.33
CA ALA A 37 3.12 26.01 -2.43
C ALA A 37 3.52 25.03 -3.56
N VAL A 38 4.08 23.86 -3.22
CA VAL A 38 4.40 22.83 -4.20
C VAL A 38 3.14 22.34 -4.91
N LEU A 39 2.06 22.08 -4.18
CA LEU A 39 0.79 21.65 -4.78
C LEU A 39 0.23 22.70 -5.74
N VAL A 40 0.20 23.96 -5.33
CA VAL A 40 -0.31 25.08 -6.14
C VAL A 40 0.55 25.31 -7.37
N VAL A 41 1.89 25.24 -7.25
CA VAL A 41 2.80 25.39 -8.39
C VAL A 41 2.62 24.25 -9.39
N VAL A 42 2.49 23.00 -8.93
CA VAL A 42 2.31 21.84 -9.80
C VAL A 42 0.96 21.89 -10.51
N LEU A 43 -0.14 22.05 -9.76
CA LEU A 43 -1.49 22.07 -10.36
C LEU A 43 -1.73 23.34 -11.19
N GLY A 44 -1.34 24.50 -10.67
CA GLY A 44 -1.45 25.77 -11.39
C GLY A 44 -0.55 25.82 -12.62
N GLY A 45 0.65 25.25 -12.54
CA GLY A 45 1.55 25.10 -13.68
C GLY A 45 0.99 24.17 -14.76
N TRP A 46 0.40 23.04 -14.38
CA TRP A 46 -0.27 22.12 -15.32
C TRP A 46 -1.48 22.77 -15.99
N GLU A 47 -2.35 23.40 -15.19
CA GLU A 47 -3.52 24.15 -15.68
C GLU A 47 -3.12 25.25 -16.67
N LEU A 48 -2.11 26.04 -16.32
CA LEU A 48 -1.62 27.13 -17.18
C LEU A 48 -0.97 26.59 -18.46
N ALA A 49 -0.12 25.56 -18.36
CA ALA A 49 0.53 24.94 -19.51
C ALA A 49 -0.51 24.40 -20.51
N ALA A 50 -1.59 23.79 -20.02
CA ALA A 50 -2.65 23.28 -20.86
C ALA A 50 -3.48 24.43 -21.47
N ARG A 51 -3.86 25.45 -20.69
CA ARG A 51 -4.63 26.60 -21.19
C ARG A 51 -3.86 27.43 -22.22
N LEU A 52 -2.56 27.60 -22.01
CA LEU A 52 -1.65 28.26 -22.95
C LEU A 52 -1.23 27.37 -24.13
N LYS A 53 -1.71 26.11 -24.19
CA LYS A 53 -1.39 25.12 -25.22
C LYS A 53 0.11 24.79 -25.34
N TRP A 54 0.87 24.94 -24.25
CA TRP A 54 2.24 24.41 -24.17
C TRP A 54 2.25 22.90 -24.15
N ILE A 55 1.19 22.32 -23.59
CA ILE A 55 0.85 20.90 -23.71
C ILE A 55 -0.54 20.80 -24.33
N ASP A 56 -0.79 19.72 -25.07
CA ASP A 56 -2.08 19.49 -25.71
C ASP A 56 -3.12 19.00 -24.67
N PRO A 57 -4.18 19.77 -24.37
CA PRO A 57 -5.20 19.39 -23.40
C PRO A 57 -5.94 18.10 -23.79
N PHE A 58 -5.91 17.70 -25.06
CA PHE A 58 -6.50 16.43 -25.50
C PHE A 58 -5.81 15.23 -24.83
N PHE A 59 -4.48 15.25 -24.69
CA PHE A 59 -3.72 14.16 -24.09
C PHE A 59 -3.52 14.33 -22.58
N PHE A 60 -3.35 15.58 -22.13
CA PHE A 60 -2.96 15.86 -20.75
C PHE A 60 -4.12 16.37 -19.88
N SER A 61 -5.29 16.66 -20.45
CA SER A 61 -6.40 17.30 -19.74
C SER A 61 -5.97 18.58 -18.98
N MET A 62 -6.82 19.05 -18.08
CA MET A 62 -6.55 20.16 -17.16
C MET A 62 -7.07 19.78 -15.77
N PRO A 63 -6.39 20.14 -14.67
CA PRO A 63 -6.89 19.95 -13.31
C PRO A 63 -8.35 20.36 -13.12
N SER A 64 -8.81 21.46 -13.71
CA SER A 64 -10.21 21.88 -13.62
C SER A 64 -11.19 20.89 -14.26
N LEU A 65 -10.87 20.39 -15.46
CA LEU A 65 -11.70 19.42 -16.19
C LEU A 65 -11.74 18.05 -15.49
N ILE A 66 -10.61 17.65 -14.90
CA ILE A 66 -10.55 16.41 -14.11
C ILE A 66 -11.44 16.53 -12.88
N PHE A 67 -11.41 17.68 -12.19
CA PHE A 67 -12.28 17.93 -11.05
C PHE A 67 -13.77 17.93 -11.43
N GLU A 68 -14.13 18.60 -12.52
CA GLU A 68 -15.50 18.57 -13.08
C GLU A 68 -15.95 17.14 -13.40
N GLN A 69 -15.07 16.32 -14.01
CA GLN A 69 -15.37 14.93 -14.32
C GLN A 69 -15.61 14.07 -13.07
N ILE A 70 -14.82 14.27 -12.00
CA ILE A 70 -15.01 13.57 -10.72
C ILE A 70 -16.34 13.97 -10.09
N LEU A 71 -16.67 15.27 -10.10
CA LEU A 71 -17.95 15.77 -9.57
C LEU A 71 -19.14 15.20 -10.36
N ASP A 72 -19.06 15.19 -11.69
CA ASP A 72 -20.07 14.60 -12.56
C ASP A 72 -20.28 13.12 -12.24
N TRP A 73 -19.21 12.34 -12.15
CA TRP A 73 -19.30 10.92 -11.78
C TRP A 73 -19.88 10.68 -10.38
N PHE A 74 -19.61 11.59 -9.44
CA PHE A 74 -20.13 11.49 -8.08
C PHE A 74 -21.63 11.82 -8.00
N VAL A 75 -22.09 12.84 -8.72
CA VAL A 75 -23.48 13.32 -8.67
C VAL A 75 -24.39 12.56 -9.65
N ASN A 76 -23.95 12.40 -10.89
CA ASN A 76 -24.74 11.84 -11.98
C ASN A 76 -24.42 10.36 -12.25
N GLY A 77 -23.31 9.85 -11.73
CA GLY A 77 -22.84 8.49 -11.96
C GLY A 77 -21.92 8.37 -13.18
N THR A 78 -21.39 7.18 -13.38
CA THR A 78 -20.54 6.83 -14.52
C THR A 78 -21.35 6.11 -15.60
N SER A 79 -20.76 5.89 -16.77
CA SER A 79 -21.36 5.03 -17.81
C SER A 79 -21.64 3.60 -17.35
N GLN A 80 -20.96 3.15 -16.28
CA GLN A 80 -21.09 1.82 -15.70
C GLN A 80 -21.94 1.80 -14.42
N GLY A 81 -22.63 2.90 -14.12
CA GLY A 81 -23.43 3.08 -12.90
C GLY A 81 -22.75 3.95 -11.84
N PRO A 82 -23.22 3.92 -10.58
CA PRO A 82 -22.73 4.82 -9.53
C PRO A 82 -21.22 4.64 -9.27
N LEU A 83 -20.50 5.76 -9.10
CA LEU A 83 -19.06 5.74 -8.82
C LEU A 83 -18.72 4.92 -7.57
N LEU A 84 -19.53 5.03 -6.52
CA LEU A 84 -19.33 4.29 -5.27
C LEU A 84 -19.42 2.77 -5.46
N THR A 85 -20.23 2.29 -6.40
CA THR A 85 -20.29 0.86 -6.72
C THR A 85 -18.98 0.40 -7.36
N GLN A 86 -18.42 1.19 -8.28
CA GLN A 86 -17.13 0.87 -8.92
C GLN A 86 -16.01 0.83 -7.87
N VAL A 87 -15.98 1.81 -6.97
CA VAL A 87 -15.01 1.86 -5.86
C VAL A 87 -15.15 0.65 -4.94
N TRP A 88 -16.38 0.30 -4.58
CA TRP A 88 -16.66 -0.83 -3.69
C TRP A 88 -16.20 -2.16 -4.29
N VAL A 89 -16.50 -2.40 -5.57
CA VAL A 89 -16.09 -3.63 -6.27
C VAL A 89 -14.57 -3.76 -6.29
N THR A 90 -13.84 -2.71 -6.65
CA THR A 90 -12.37 -2.72 -6.64
C THR A 90 -11.82 -2.99 -5.25
N LEU A 91 -12.41 -2.39 -4.21
CA LEU A 91 -11.98 -2.60 -2.83
C LEU A 91 -12.27 -4.02 -2.35
N GLU A 92 -13.40 -4.61 -2.73
CA GLU A 92 -13.76 -6.00 -2.43
C GLU A 92 -12.78 -6.99 -3.08
N GLU A 93 -12.53 -6.84 -4.38
CA GLU A 93 -11.56 -7.66 -5.12
C GLU A 93 -10.16 -7.57 -4.50
N THR A 94 -9.75 -6.34 -4.16
CA THR A 94 -8.48 -6.05 -3.48
C THR A 94 -8.42 -6.73 -2.12
N ALA A 95 -9.45 -6.59 -1.29
CA ALA A 95 -9.46 -7.13 0.07
C ALA A 95 -9.45 -8.66 0.07
N ILE A 96 -10.26 -9.32 -0.77
CA ILE A 96 -10.30 -10.78 -0.87
C ILE A 96 -8.97 -11.31 -1.39
N GLY A 97 -8.43 -10.69 -2.46
CA GLY A 97 -7.13 -11.07 -3.02
C GLY A 97 -5.98 -10.89 -2.04
N PHE A 98 -5.99 -9.78 -1.31
CA PHE A 98 -5.05 -9.49 -0.23
C PHE A 98 -5.09 -10.54 0.87
N LEU A 99 -6.28 -10.91 1.37
CA LEU A 99 -6.43 -11.88 2.45
C LEU A 99 -5.95 -13.28 2.03
N ILE A 100 -6.44 -13.77 0.88
CA ILE A 100 -6.08 -15.11 0.38
C ILE A 100 -4.58 -15.17 0.06
N GLY A 101 -4.07 -14.19 -0.68
CA GLY A 101 -2.66 -14.12 -1.07
C GLY A 101 -1.73 -14.02 0.15
N SER A 102 -2.10 -13.22 1.14
CA SER A 102 -1.30 -13.08 2.36
C SER A 102 -1.26 -14.37 3.17
N VAL A 103 -2.42 -14.99 3.43
CA VAL A 103 -2.49 -16.24 4.19
C VAL A 103 -1.69 -17.34 3.49
N ALA A 104 -1.89 -17.53 2.18
CA ALA A 104 -1.15 -18.51 1.40
C ALA A 104 0.36 -18.21 1.38
N GLY A 105 0.75 -16.95 1.17
CA GLY A 105 2.14 -16.52 1.14
C GLY A 105 2.86 -16.77 2.46
N VAL A 106 2.21 -16.44 3.58
CA VAL A 106 2.74 -16.71 4.93
C VAL A 106 2.96 -18.20 5.16
N ILE A 107 1.93 -19.01 4.89
CA ILE A 107 1.98 -20.45 5.13
C ILE A 107 3.10 -21.08 4.29
N CYS A 108 3.12 -20.81 2.98
CA CYS A 108 4.15 -21.34 2.09
C CYS A 108 5.55 -20.82 2.45
N GLY A 109 5.69 -19.53 2.76
CA GLY A 109 6.98 -18.92 3.10
C GLY A 109 7.58 -19.52 4.36
N ILE A 110 6.76 -19.74 5.40
CA ILE A 110 7.21 -20.38 6.64
C ILE A 110 7.55 -21.85 6.42
N VAL A 111 6.70 -22.61 5.72
CA VAL A 111 6.93 -24.04 5.49
C VAL A 111 8.22 -24.28 4.70
N LEU A 112 8.40 -23.56 3.59
CA LEU A 112 9.61 -23.71 2.76
C LEU A 112 10.84 -23.11 3.44
N GLY A 113 10.72 -21.98 4.15
CA GLY A 113 11.84 -21.32 4.83
C GLY A 113 12.43 -22.15 5.97
N ARG A 114 11.62 -22.97 6.65
CA ARG A 114 12.07 -23.83 7.76
C ARG A 114 12.79 -25.10 7.30
N ASN A 115 12.47 -25.62 6.12
CA ASN A 115 13.00 -26.89 5.65
C ASN A 115 14.05 -26.66 4.56
N LYS A 116 15.33 -26.84 4.91
CA LYS A 116 16.46 -26.64 3.99
C LYS A 116 16.34 -27.48 2.71
N LEU A 117 15.90 -28.75 2.82
CA LEU A 117 15.72 -29.61 1.65
C LEU A 117 14.64 -29.05 0.70
N MET A 118 13.49 -28.63 1.25
CA MET A 118 12.43 -28.04 0.43
C MET A 118 12.87 -26.71 -0.18
N ALA A 119 13.59 -25.87 0.57
CA ALA A 119 14.13 -24.62 0.04
C ALA A 119 15.10 -24.86 -1.13
N ASP A 120 15.99 -25.85 -1.00
CA ASP A 120 16.98 -26.17 -2.04
C ASP A 120 16.30 -26.77 -3.29
N VAL A 121 15.30 -27.65 -3.12
CA VAL A 121 14.52 -28.24 -4.22
C VAL A 121 13.65 -27.19 -4.91
N PHE A 122 12.91 -26.38 -4.15
CA PHE A 122 11.99 -25.38 -4.71
C PHE A 122 12.69 -24.10 -5.16
N GLY A 123 13.96 -23.88 -4.81
CA GLY A 123 14.71 -22.67 -5.13
C GLY A 123 14.70 -22.31 -6.62
N LEU A 124 14.93 -23.29 -7.50
CA LEU A 124 14.87 -23.10 -8.95
C LEU A 124 13.47 -22.67 -9.42
N TYR A 125 12.42 -23.34 -8.93
CA TYR A 125 11.04 -23.02 -9.31
C TYR A 125 10.60 -21.66 -8.79
N ILE A 126 11.03 -21.28 -7.58
CA ILE A 126 10.81 -19.93 -7.02
C ILE A 126 11.49 -18.89 -7.90
N GLN A 127 12.71 -19.14 -8.37
CA GLN A 127 13.44 -18.23 -9.25
C GLN A 127 12.74 -18.07 -10.60
N ILE A 128 12.31 -19.19 -11.21
CA ILE A 128 11.52 -19.18 -12.45
C ILE A 128 10.23 -18.39 -12.26
N ALA A 129 9.47 -18.67 -11.19
CA ALA A 129 8.22 -17.99 -10.92
C ALA A 129 8.38 -16.48 -10.67
N ASN A 130 9.48 -16.05 -10.04
CA ASN A 130 9.79 -14.63 -9.87
C ASN A 130 10.20 -13.93 -11.18
N SER A 131 10.68 -14.68 -12.17
CA SER A 131 11.08 -14.13 -13.46
C SER A 131 9.88 -13.87 -14.38
N ILE A 132 8.72 -14.46 -14.11
CA ILE A 132 7.50 -14.28 -14.91
C ILE A 132 6.87 -12.92 -14.58
N PRO A 133 6.61 -12.05 -15.57
CA PRO A 133 5.85 -10.81 -15.36
C PRO A 133 4.42 -11.13 -14.93
N ARG A 134 4.15 -11.04 -13.62
CA ARG A 134 2.87 -11.45 -13.02
C ARG A 134 1.67 -10.70 -13.60
N VAL A 135 1.87 -9.45 -14.02
CA VAL A 135 0.87 -8.61 -14.70
C VAL A 135 0.25 -9.33 -15.91
N VAL A 136 1.06 -10.06 -16.68
CA VAL A 136 0.64 -10.73 -17.92
C VAL A 136 -0.31 -11.90 -17.64
N LEU A 137 -0.27 -12.47 -16.43
CA LEU A 137 -1.19 -13.55 -16.03
C LEU A 137 -2.64 -13.05 -15.95
N GLY A 138 -2.87 -11.74 -15.84
CA GLY A 138 -4.21 -11.17 -15.85
C GLY A 138 -5.03 -11.58 -17.06
N SER A 139 -4.44 -11.51 -18.27
CA SER A 139 -5.13 -11.91 -19.50
C SER A 139 -5.45 -13.41 -19.51
N VAL A 140 -4.55 -14.24 -18.98
CA VAL A 140 -4.79 -15.69 -18.84
C VAL A 140 -5.94 -15.96 -17.88
N PHE A 141 -6.01 -15.25 -16.74
CA PHE A 141 -7.11 -15.39 -15.80
C PHE A 141 -8.44 -14.89 -16.34
N VAL A 142 -8.45 -13.81 -17.12
CA VAL A 142 -9.68 -13.34 -17.79
C VAL A 142 -10.19 -14.39 -18.79
N ILE A 143 -9.31 -15.04 -19.55
CA ILE A 143 -9.70 -16.11 -20.49
C ILE A 143 -10.19 -17.34 -19.73
N ALA A 144 -9.48 -17.75 -18.67
CA ALA A 144 -9.75 -19.00 -17.97
C ALA A 144 -10.93 -18.91 -16.97
N LEU A 145 -11.06 -17.79 -16.26
CA LEU A 145 -12.04 -17.58 -15.18
C LEU A 145 -13.16 -16.59 -15.57
N GLY A 146 -13.07 -15.99 -16.76
CA GLY A 146 -14.04 -15.05 -17.30
C GLY A 146 -13.92 -13.62 -16.76
N LEU A 147 -14.91 -12.79 -17.10
CA LEU A 147 -14.99 -11.37 -16.74
C LEU A 147 -15.56 -11.12 -15.33
N GLY A 148 -15.81 -12.17 -14.55
CA GLY A 148 -16.31 -12.05 -13.18
C GLY A 148 -15.21 -11.69 -12.18
N MET A 149 -15.58 -11.61 -10.90
CA MET A 149 -14.68 -11.23 -9.80
C MET A 149 -13.49 -12.19 -9.64
N ALA A 150 -13.67 -13.47 -10.00
CA ALA A 150 -12.66 -14.52 -9.82
C ALA A 150 -11.33 -14.23 -10.53
N SER A 151 -11.35 -13.68 -11.74
CA SER A 151 -10.13 -13.38 -12.50
C SER A 151 -9.31 -12.25 -11.87
N LYS A 152 -9.98 -11.23 -11.33
CA LYS A 152 -9.35 -10.09 -10.64
C LYS A 152 -8.77 -10.51 -9.30
N ILE A 153 -9.54 -11.26 -8.52
CA ILE A 153 -9.08 -11.85 -7.26
C ILE A 153 -7.86 -12.74 -7.53
N ALA A 154 -7.88 -13.61 -8.55
CA ALA A 154 -6.74 -14.46 -8.88
C ALA A 154 -5.46 -13.66 -9.17
N LEU A 155 -5.57 -12.55 -9.92
CA LEU A 155 -4.43 -11.68 -10.19
C LEU A 155 -3.93 -10.99 -8.91
N ALA A 156 -4.84 -10.45 -8.10
CA ALA A 156 -4.50 -9.85 -6.81
C ALA A 156 -3.83 -10.87 -5.86
N VAL A 157 -4.35 -12.10 -5.77
CA VAL A 157 -3.77 -13.20 -4.99
C VAL A 157 -2.34 -13.47 -5.42
N VAL A 158 -2.08 -13.62 -6.73
CA VAL A 158 -0.73 -13.91 -7.22
C VAL A 158 0.23 -12.76 -6.92
N MET A 159 -0.19 -11.51 -7.11
CA MET A 159 0.64 -10.34 -6.79
C MET A 159 1.04 -10.32 -5.32
N VAL A 160 0.07 -10.51 -4.43
CA VAL A 160 0.25 -10.50 -2.98
C VAL A 160 1.05 -11.71 -2.50
N PHE A 161 0.71 -12.90 -2.98
CA PHE A 161 1.29 -14.17 -2.56
C PHE A 161 2.80 -14.11 -2.61
N PHE A 162 3.38 -13.69 -3.73
CA PHE A 162 4.83 -13.69 -3.88
C PHE A 162 5.55 -12.63 -3.02
N VAL A 163 4.92 -11.48 -2.78
CA VAL A 163 5.48 -10.44 -1.90
C VAL A 163 5.52 -10.96 -0.46
N VAL A 164 4.40 -11.51 0.01
CA VAL A 164 4.28 -12.04 1.37
C VAL A 164 5.11 -13.31 1.55
N PHE A 165 5.10 -14.21 0.58
CA PHE A 165 5.93 -15.40 0.53
C PHE A 165 7.41 -15.05 0.63
N GLY A 166 7.89 -14.11 -0.20
CA GLY A 166 9.29 -13.71 -0.21
C GLY A 166 9.74 -13.13 1.13
N ASN A 167 8.93 -12.26 1.73
CA ASN A 167 9.20 -11.67 3.05
C ASN A 167 9.14 -12.72 4.18
N ALA A 168 8.16 -13.62 4.16
CA ALA A 168 8.06 -14.68 5.17
C ALA A 168 9.19 -15.71 5.03
N PHE A 169 9.54 -16.10 3.80
CA PHE A 169 10.63 -17.04 3.51
C PHE A 169 11.99 -16.48 3.95
N GLN A 170 12.29 -15.23 3.59
CA GLN A 170 13.51 -14.54 4.03
C GLN A 170 13.48 -14.32 5.55
N GLY A 171 12.38 -13.82 6.08
CA GLY A 171 12.20 -13.58 7.51
C GLY A 171 12.39 -14.83 8.36
N VAL A 172 12.01 -16.02 7.89
CA VAL A 172 12.28 -17.29 8.60
C VAL A 172 13.74 -17.73 8.51
N ARG A 173 14.42 -17.44 7.39
CA ARG A 173 15.83 -17.80 7.19
C ARG A 173 16.80 -16.85 7.89
N GLU A 174 16.42 -15.57 7.98
CA GLU A 174 17.13 -14.52 8.70
C GLU A 174 16.72 -14.45 10.17
N ALA A 175 15.52 -14.92 10.53
CA ALA A 175 15.12 -15.08 11.93
C ALA A 175 16.18 -15.90 12.64
N ASP A 176 16.74 -15.23 13.64
CA ASP A 176 18.12 -15.34 13.99
C ASP A 176 18.48 -16.78 14.35
N ARG A 177 19.35 -17.41 13.54
CA ARG A 177 19.96 -18.69 13.91
C ARG A 177 20.55 -18.60 15.32
N TYR A 178 20.99 -17.42 15.77
CA TYR A 178 21.41 -17.18 17.15
C TYR A 178 20.26 -17.22 18.15
N LEU A 179 19.09 -16.63 17.90
CA LEU A 179 17.92 -16.76 18.80
C LEU A 179 17.45 -18.22 18.90
N ILE A 180 17.43 -18.94 17.77
CA ILE A 180 17.08 -20.36 17.74
C ILE A 180 18.14 -21.19 18.46
N ALA A 181 19.44 -20.94 18.22
CA ALA A 181 20.53 -21.66 18.88
C ALA A 181 20.57 -21.37 20.39
N ASN A 182 20.40 -20.11 20.80
CA ASN A 182 20.33 -19.73 22.21
C ASN A 182 19.14 -20.38 22.91
N ALA A 183 17.96 -20.39 22.27
CA ALA A 183 16.79 -21.09 22.82
C ALA A 183 17.03 -22.61 22.95
N GLN A 184 17.72 -23.23 21.99
CA GLN A 184 18.12 -24.64 22.07
C GLN A 184 19.12 -24.91 23.19
N ILE A 185 20.11 -24.03 23.37
CA ILE A 185 21.10 -24.10 24.47
C ILE A 185 20.39 -24.02 25.83
N LEU A 186 19.36 -23.18 25.94
CA LEU A 186 18.52 -23.05 27.14
C LEU A 186 17.51 -24.20 27.32
N GLY A 187 17.52 -25.22 26.46
CA GLY A 187 16.67 -26.41 26.57
C GLY A 187 15.26 -26.25 26.00
N ALA A 188 14.99 -25.24 25.18
CA ALA A 188 13.68 -25.06 24.57
C ALA A 188 13.34 -26.17 23.58
N SER A 189 12.14 -26.74 23.71
CA SER A 189 11.60 -27.73 22.76
C SER A 189 11.33 -27.11 21.39
N ARG A 190 11.28 -27.92 20.32
CA ARG A 190 10.95 -27.47 18.95
C ARG A 190 9.63 -26.68 18.88
N ARG A 191 8.65 -27.05 19.72
CA ARG A 191 7.36 -26.34 19.81
C ARG A 191 7.54 -24.95 20.42
N GLN A 192 8.26 -24.84 21.53
CA GLN A 192 8.57 -23.55 22.17
C GLN A 192 9.35 -22.62 21.25
N ILE A 193 10.36 -23.13 20.55
CA ILE A 193 11.11 -22.35 19.54
C ILE A 193 10.17 -21.82 18.46
N THR A 194 9.24 -22.66 17.99
CA THR A 194 8.29 -22.26 16.96
C THR A 194 7.35 -21.16 17.45
N THR A 195 6.72 -21.34 18.62
CA THR A 195 5.70 -20.42 19.14
C THR A 195 6.27 -19.15 19.75
N SER A 196 7.47 -19.21 20.32
CA SER A 196 8.04 -18.10 21.10
C SER A 196 9.13 -17.33 20.35
N VAL A 197 9.70 -17.88 19.28
CA VAL A 197 10.78 -17.22 18.52
C VAL A 197 10.38 -17.06 17.05
N VAL A 198 10.04 -18.16 16.38
CA VAL A 198 9.81 -18.15 14.92
C VAL A 198 8.51 -17.41 14.57
N ILE A 199 7.39 -17.75 15.21
CA ILE A 199 6.10 -17.13 14.92
C ILE A 199 6.10 -15.62 15.23
N PRO A 200 6.57 -15.14 16.40
CA PRO A 200 6.60 -13.71 16.69
C PRO A 200 7.51 -12.91 15.75
N SER A 201 8.67 -13.49 15.38
CA SER A 201 9.58 -12.88 14.41
C SER A 201 8.92 -12.81 13.02
N ALA A 202 8.36 -13.91 12.54
CA ALA A 202 7.65 -13.96 11.26
C ALA A 202 6.44 -13.00 11.24
N LEU A 203 5.69 -12.89 12.34
CA LEU A 203 4.56 -11.96 12.46
C LEU A 203 5.01 -10.50 12.29
N SER A 204 6.18 -10.14 12.84
CA SER A 204 6.74 -8.79 12.70
C SER A 204 7.09 -8.47 11.23
N TRP A 205 7.62 -9.45 10.49
CA TRP A 205 7.90 -9.32 9.06
C TRP A 205 6.63 -9.26 8.22
N ILE A 206 5.64 -10.07 8.55
CA ILE A 206 4.34 -10.09 7.85
C ILE A 206 3.65 -8.73 8.01
N LEU A 207 3.63 -8.19 9.22
CA LEU A 207 3.06 -6.87 9.50
C LEU A 207 3.86 -5.74 8.83
N ALA A 208 5.19 -5.85 8.77
CA ALA A 208 6.02 -4.90 8.02
C ALA A 208 5.72 -4.90 6.51
N SER A 209 5.27 -6.04 5.97
CA SER A 209 4.91 -6.18 4.55
C SER A 209 3.45 -5.83 4.23
N LEU A 210 2.64 -5.49 5.25
CA LEU A 210 1.19 -5.28 5.13
C LEU A 210 0.85 -4.21 4.08
N HIS A 211 1.45 -3.04 4.21
CA HIS A 211 1.23 -1.88 3.33
C HIS A 211 1.62 -2.18 1.88
N VAL A 212 2.81 -2.75 1.69
CA VAL A 212 3.33 -3.09 0.36
C VAL A 212 2.43 -4.14 -0.31
N SER A 213 2.06 -5.17 0.44
CA SER A 213 1.24 -6.27 -0.07
C SER A 213 -0.17 -5.81 -0.43
N PHE A 214 -0.78 -4.94 0.38
CA PHE A 214 -2.08 -4.36 0.03
C PHE A 214 -1.99 -3.47 -1.22
N GLY A 215 -0.93 -2.67 -1.36
CA GLY A 215 -0.68 -1.90 -2.58
C GLY A 215 -0.61 -2.79 -3.82
N PHE A 216 0.06 -3.94 -3.73
CA PHE A 216 0.09 -4.93 -4.82
C PHE A 216 -1.26 -5.62 -5.07
N ALA A 217 -2.06 -5.84 -4.03
CA ALA A 217 -3.43 -6.34 -4.20
C ALA A 217 -4.28 -5.36 -5.00
N LEU A 218 -4.19 -4.06 -4.69
CA LEU A 218 -4.92 -3.00 -5.37
C LEU A 218 -4.48 -2.88 -6.84
N VAL A 219 -3.16 -2.93 -7.09
CA VAL A 219 -2.62 -2.99 -8.46
C VAL A 219 -3.15 -4.22 -9.19
N GLY A 220 -3.17 -5.39 -8.55
CA GLY A 220 -3.68 -6.63 -9.14
C GLY A 220 -5.16 -6.55 -9.51
N ALA A 221 -6.01 -6.02 -8.62
CA ALA A 221 -7.43 -5.83 -8.88
C ALA A 221 -7.64 -4.86 -10.05
N VAL A 222 -7.06 -3.65 -10.00
CA VAL A 222 -7.24 -2.62 -11.03
C VAL A 222 -6.71 -3.06 -12.39
N VAL A 223 -5.56 -3.73 -12.46
CA VAL A 223 -5.04 -4.29 -13.71
C VAL A 223 -5.98 -5.36 -14.24
N GLY A 224 -6.48 -6.25 -13.39
CA GLY A 224 -7.43 -7.27 -13.82
C GLY A 224 -8.75 -6.65 -14.32
N GLU A 225 -9.23 -5.60 -13.66
CA GLU A 225 -10.40 -4.84 -14.08
C GLU A 225 -10.18 -4.16 -15.44
N PHE A 226 -9.01 -3.57 -15.63
CA PHE A 226 -8.60 -2.93 -16.88
C PHE A 226 -8.53 -3.91 -18.05
N LEU A 227 -8.03 -5.13 -17.80
CA LEU A 227 -7.97 -6.20 -18.81
C LEU A 227 -9.33 -6.82 -19.13
N GLY A 228 -10.27 -6.81 -18.19
CA GLY A 228 -11.61 -7.35 -18.40
C GLY A 228 -12.48 -7.39 -17.15
N SER A 229 -13.45 -6.48 -17.06
CA SER A 229 -14.47 -6.50 -16.02
C SER A 229 -15.80 -5.89 -16.48
N LYS A 230 -16.83 -6.10 -15.67
CA LYS A 230 -18.15 -5.46 -15.81
C LYS A 230 -18.31 -4.25 -14.89
N GLN A 231 -17.50 -4.17 -13.83
CA GLN A 231 -17.51 -3.12 -12.81
C GLN A 231 -16.09 -2.94 -12.26
N GLY A 232 -15.81 -1.80 -11.64
CA GLY A 232 -14.52 -1.47 -11.04
C GLY A 232 -13.90 -0.18 -11.60
N ILE A 233 -12.97 0.39 -10.85
CA ILE A 233 -12.25 1.61 -11.24
C ILE A 233 -11.37 1.35 -12.48
N GLY A 234 -10.74 0.18 -12.58
CA GLY A 234 -9.94 -0.21 -13.75
C GLY A 234 -10.77 -0.27 -15.04
N LEU A 235 -12.06 -0.61 -14.96
CA LEU A 235 -12.98 -0.53 -16.09
C LEU A 235 -13.27 0.93 -16.48
N LEU A 236 -13.39 1.85 -15.51
CA LEU A 236 -13.54 3.28 -15.82
C LEU A 236 -12.30 3.81 -16.56
N ILE A 237 -11.10 3.40 -16.13
CA ILE A 237 -9.84 3.77 -16.79
C ILE A 237 -9.83 3.25 -18.23
N SER A 238 -10.09 1.96 -18.45
CA SER A 238 -10.05 1.37 -19.80
C SER A 238 -11.13 1.93 -20.72
N THR A 239 -12.33 2.21 -20.19
CA THR A 239 -13.42 2.84 -20.94
C THR A 239 -13.08 4.27 -21.34
N ALA A 240 -12.59 5.08 -20.40
CA ALA A 240 -12.18 6.46 -20.68
C ALA A 240 -11.01 6.50 -21.68
N GLN A 241 -10.04 5.60 -21.54
CA GLN A 241 -8.93 5.46 -22.47
C GLN A 241 -9.42 5.10 -23.88
N GLY A 242 -10.33 4.13 -24.00
CA GLY A 242 -10.92 3.73 -25.29
C GLY A 242 -11.73 4.86 -25.96
N ALA A 243 -12.30 5.77 -25.16
CA ALA A 243 -13.01 6.95 -25.62
C ALA A 243 -12.09 8.17 -25.85
N PHE A 244 -10.76 8.03 -25.70
CA PHE A 244 -9.80 9.14 -25.72
C PHE A 244 -10.16 10.29 -24.76
N ASN A 245 -10.83 9.98 -23.65
CA ASN A 245 -11.18 10.95 -22.61
C ASN A 245 -10.06 11.00 -21.56
N ALA A 246 -9.07 11.86 -21.78
CA ALA A 246 -7.96 12.06 -20.83
C ALA A 246 -8.47 12.50 -19.44
N SER A 247 -9.47 13.38 -19.37
CA SER A 247 -10.08 13.83 -18.11
C SER A 247 -10.63 12.65 -17.31
N GLY A 248 -11.31 11.71 -17.98
CA GLY A 248 -11.82 10.47 -17.38
C GLY A 248 -10.71 9.55 -16.87
N VAL A 249 -9.63 9.36 -17.65
CA VAL A 249 -8.48 8.55 -17.22
C VAL A 249 -7.86 9.12 -15.95
N PHE A 250 -7.54 10.42 -15.94
CA PHE A 250 -6.97 11.08 -14.77
C PHE A 250 -7.96 11.13 -13.59
N ALA A 251 -9.25 11.33 -13.83
CA ALA A 251 -10.28 11.30 -12.79
C ALA A 251 -10.31 9.94 -12.08
N ALA A 252 -10.32 8.84 -12.85
CA ALA A 252 -10.30 7.49 -12.29
C ALA A 252 -9.00 7.20 -11.53
N MET A 253 -7.85 7.66 -12.02
CA MET A 253 -6.56 7.55 -11.31
C MET A 253 -6.56 8.33 -9.98
N ILE A 254 -7.16 9.52 -9.94
CA ILE A 254 -7.28 10.30 -8.70
C ILE A 254 -8.22 9.61 -7.71
N VAL A 255 -9.38 9.11 -8.17
CA VAL A 255 -10.29 8.32 -7.33
C VAL A 255 -9.57 7.11 -6.75
N LEU A 256 -8.81 6.38 -7.58
CA LEU A 256 -8.01 5.24 -7.13
C LEU A 256 -6.95 5.66 -6.08
N ALA A 257 -6.27 6.78 -6.28
CA ALA A 257 -5.28 7.30 -5.33
C ALA A 257 -5.94 7.65 -3.98
N VAL A 258 -7.12 8.27 -3.98
CA VAL A 258 -7.89 8.56 -2.77
C VAL A 258 -8.29 7.28 -2.05
N VAL A 259 -8.77 6.26 -2.79
CA VAL A 259 -9.12 4.95 -2.22
C VAL A 259 -7.89 4.26 -1.63
N ALA A 260 -6.75 4.29 -2.33
CA ALA A 260 -5.49 3.73 -1.85
C ALA A 260 -5.02 4.39 -0.55
N LEU A 261 -5.05 5.73 -0.49
CA LEU A 261 -4.68 6.49 0.70
C LEU A 261 -5.63 6.24 1.87
N ALA A 262 -6.93 6.14 1.62
CA ALA A 262 -7.92 5.82 2.64
C ALA A 262 -7.71 4.40 3.21
N ALA A 263 -7.43 3.42 2.34
CA ALA A 263 -7.12 2.07 2.75
C ALA A 263 -5.78 1.99 3.51
N ASP A 264 -4.75 2.70 3.07
CA ASP A 264 -3.45 2.78 3.75
C ASP A 264 -3.58 3.38 5.16
N TYR A 265 -4.39 4.44 5.31
CA TYR A 265 -4.69 5.01 6.62
C TYR A 265 -5.40 4.01 7.53
N LEU A 266 -6.38 3.26 7.01
CA LEU A 266 -7.09 2.23 7.75
C LEU A 266 -6.15 1.09 8.18
N LEU A 267 -5.26 0.66 7.28
CA LEU A 267 -4.23 -0.35 7.57
C LEU A 267 -3.25 0.13 8.64
N THR A 268 -2.78 1.37 8.55
CA THR A 268 -1.90 1.99 9.57
C THR A 268 -2.59 1.99 10.93
N TRP A 269 -3.88 2.31 10.97
CA TRP A 269 -4.66 2.30 12.20
C TRP A 269 -4.80 0.88 12.78
N LEU A 270 -5.07 -0.12 11.93
CA LEU A 270 -5.12 -1.53 12.32
C LEU A 270 -3.76 -2.02 12.83
N GLU A 271 -2.67 -1.70 12.12
CA GLU A 271 -1.31 -2.05 12.50
C GLU A 271 -0.99 -1.51 13.90
N LYS A 272 -1.23 -0.21 14.16
CA LYS A 272 -0.99 0.40 15.48
C LYS A 272 -1.79 -0.25 16.60
N ARG A 273 -3.00 -0.75 16.30
CA ARG A 273 -3.85 -1.43 17.28
C ARG A 273 -3.37 -2.85 17.57
N LEU A 274 -2.86 -3.56 16.57
CA LEU A 274 -2.34 -4.93 16.68
C LEU A 274 -0.92 -4.97 17.25
N LEU A 275 -0.09 -3.98 16.95
CA LEU A 275 1.32 -3.90 17.35
C LEU A 275 1.56 -3.13 18.65
N LYS A 276 0.57 -3.01 19.53
CA LYS A 276 0.74 -2.34 20.85
C LYS A 276 1.88 -2.90 21.69
N TRP A 277 2.28 -4.16 21.46
CA TRP A 277 3.39 -4.81 22.16
C TRP A 277 4.78 -4.45 21.61
N ARG A 278 4.87 -3.80 20.45
CA ARG A 278 6.16 -3.48 19.81
C ARG A 278 6.66 -2.15 20.38
N PRO A 279 7.82 -2.09 21.05
CA PRO A 279 8.39 -0.81 21.44
C PRO A 279 8.62 0.03 20.18
N ALA A 280 8.24 1.31 20.24
CA ALA A 280 8.45 2.22 19.12
C ALA A 280 9.94 2.19 18.76
N ALA A 281 10.25 1.88 17.50
CA ALA A 281 11.61 2.00 17.01
C ALA A 281 12.00 3.48 17.14
N PHE A 282 12.98 3.75 18.00
CA PHE A 282 13.57 5.07 18.22
C PHE A 282 14.28 5.55 16.94
#